data_AF-A0AAU2K7Q3-F1
#
_entry.id   AF-A0AAU2K7Q3-F1
#
_cell.length_a   1.000
_cell.length_b   1.000
_cell.length_c   1.000
_cell.angle_alpha   90.00
_cell.angle_beta   90.00
_cell.angle_gamma   90.00
#
_symmetry.space_group_name_H-M   'P 1'
#
loop_
_entity.id
_entity.type
_entity.pdbx_description
1 polymer ?
#
loop_
_entity_poly.entity_id
_entity_poly.type
_entity_poly.pdbx_seq_one_letter_code
_entity_poly.pdbx_strand_id
1 'polypeptide(L)'
;MSTRTGTRTRTSTGKAEPAMPTAEDRNSRRLAWCVAHLLRHAPDHVVVDLIGRLDAPTRKYLCRDEWLSASTVTLLLRHGDEADRQFVARNPHVVGRPLPGLPGPARYAARPGPSPELLGQVGPGPFAPGELIALLRRHGRRPRIPLTLLRMPHEPLHPQTLLAEHARAPLPPGAVEALLLAGALPRETCQALLDAGRQDTSRRQWHRPAVRAVRMGLLTFDELVAHVAPAHRTLLLADLPENTGLRWSLPERTGMRTAVARALRPLRDDPRLWAELLRHAPGFRGTLPVLVARIVRGTLDGSAGPQAVDGLPAAVASLAPRAAEPVGGVDRELALASLAVPVDSVEEDIRWVRDCLARGLLTGEDVIRHKAPACWALDEDHWLGDVHHPDRHDWAEPVLAARAEADRLFAVSIGADPDAWWRVAVTLPDFAGTLPHLLLRVTEGGSVSGRS
;
A
#
# COMPACT_ATOMS: atom_id res chain seq x y z
N MET A 1 47.08 6.81 61.10
CA MET A 1 46.29 7.38 60.00
C MET A 1 47.22 7.50 58.80
N SER A 2 47.16 6.54 57.90
CA SER A 2 48.08 6.37 56.77
C SER A 2 47.22 5.94 55.57
N THR A 3 47.23 6.75 54.51
CA THR A 3 46.45 6.55 53.29
C THR A 3 47.11 5.46 52.45
N ARG A 4 46.43 4.31 52.35
CA ARG A 4 46.82 3.17 51.51
C ARG A 4 46.44 3.43 50.05
N THR A 5 47.45 3.25 49.21
CA THR A 5 47.43 3.00 47.77
C THR A 5 46.47 1.87 47.40
N GLY A 6 45.67 2.09 46.34
CA GLY A 6 44.73 1.12 45.79
C GLY A 6 44.66 1.23 44.27
N THR A 7 45.45 0.40 43.61
CA THR A 7 45.55 0.17 42.16
C THR A 7 44.20 -0.23 41.58
N ARG A 8 43.70 0.49 40.56
CA ARG A 8 42.58 0.04 39.72
C ARG A 8 43.06 -0.21 38.29
N THR A 9 43.24 -1.49 38.01
CA THR A 9 43.37 -2.10 36.68
C THR A 9 42.20 -1.67 35.80
N ARG A 10 42.49 -0.90 34.76
CA ARG A 10 41.58 -0.61 33.65
C ARG A 10 41.53 -1.86 32.76
N THR A 11 40.50 -2.68 32.92
CA THR A 11 40.13 -3.67 31.89
C THR A 11 39.62 -2.93 30.67
N SER A 12 40.41 -2.91 29.60
CA SER A 12 40.01 -2.47 28.27
C SER A 12 39.01 -3.47 27.71
N THR A 13 37.71 -3.21 27.85
CA THR A 13 36.73 -3.79 26.94
C THR A 13 36.88 -3.07 25.61
N GLY A 14 37.65 -3.68 24.72
CA GLY A 14 37.78 -3.25 23.33
C GLY A 14 36.38 -3.12 22.75
N LYS A 15 35.97 -1.88 22.52
CA LYS A 15 34.84 -1.55 21.68
C LYS A 15 35.26 -2.03 20.29
N ALA A 16 34.78 -3.20 19.88
CA ALA A 16 34.97 -3.65 18.51
C ALA A 16 34.44 -2.55 17.61
N GLU A 17 35.32 -1.94 16.82
CA GLU A 17 34.92 -1.06 15.72
C GLU A 17 33.91 -1.85 14.87
N PRO A 18 32.78 -1.23 14.46
CA PRO A 18 31.87 -1.89 13.55
C PRO A 18 32.66 -2.23 12.27
N ALA A 19 32.83 -3.52 12.02
CA ALA A 19 33.51 -4.01 10.82
C ALA A 19 32.87 -3.34 9.60
N MET A 20 33.72 -2.72 8.77
CA MET A 20 33.30 -2.13 7.50
C MET A 20 32.50 -3.18 6.71
N PRO A 21 31.31 -2.83 6.17
CA PRO A 21 30.51 -3.78 5.41
C PRO A 21 31.32 -4.30 4.23
N THR A 22 31.26 -5.61 4.00
CA THR A 22 31.95 -6.25 2.89
C THR A 22 31.41 -5.73 1.54
N ALA A 23 32.14 -5.95 0.45
CA ALA A 23 31.65 -5.58 -0.89
C ALA A 23 30.34 -6.32 -1.24
N GLU A 24 30.22 -7.58 -0.81
CA GLU A 24 29.00 -8.40 -0.97
C GLU A 24 27.81 -7.83 -0.16
N ASP A 25 28.05 -7.33 1.06
CA ASP A 25 27.02 -6.66 1.86
C ASP A 25 26.52 -5.37 1.19
N ARG A 26 27.42 -4.60 0.57
CA ARG A 26 27.05 -3.37 -0.16
C ARG A 26 26.20 -3.68 -1.39
N ASN A 27 26.56 -4.68 -2.17
CA ASN A 27 25.79 -5.10 -3.34
C ASN A 27 24.40 -5.63 -2.94
N SER A 28 24.34 -6.47 -1.90
CA SER A 28 23.07 -7.01 -1.37
C SER A 28 22.16 -5.88 -0.88
N ARG A 29 22.72 -4.90 -0.16
CA ARG A 29 21.96 -3.73 0.30
C ARG A 29 21.44 -2.87 -0.86
N ARG A 30 22.27 -2.65 -1.89
CA ARG A 30 21.89 -1.85 -3.06
C ARG A 30 20.79 -2.55 -3.87
N LEU A 31 20.91 -3.86 -4.09
CA LEU A 31 19.87 -4.65 -4.74
C LEU A 31 18.58 -4.64 -3.93
N ALA A 32 18.65 -4.84 -2.61
CA ALA A 32 17.47 -4.80 -1.74
C ALA A 32 16.72 -3.47 -1.82
N TRP A 33 17.46 -2.36 -1.81
CA TRP A 33 16.90 -1.02 -1.96
C TRP A 33 16.21 -0.85 -3.32
N CYS A 34 16.88 -1.18 -4.43
CA CYS A 34 16.28 -1.13 -5.77
C CYS A 34 15.01 -2.01 -5.88
N VAL A 35 15.06 -3.22 -5.33
CA VAL A 35 13.91 -4.12 -5.29
C VAL A 35 12.78 -3.52 -4.46
N ALA A 36 13.05 -2.91 -3.30
CA ALA A 36 12.03 -2.25 -2.48
C ALA A 36 11.26 -1.18 -3.27
N HIS A 37 11.95 -0.41 -4.12
CA HIS A 37 11.29 0.57 -5.00
C HIS A 37 10.41 -0.09 -6.07
N LEU A 38 10.88 -1.18 -6.69
CA LEU A 38 10.11 -1.93 -7.70
C LEU A 38 8.87 -2.61 -7.11
N LEU A 39 8.97 -3.19 -5.91
CA LEU A 39 7.87 -3.89 -5.25
C LEU A 39 6.67 -2.98 -4.91
N ARG A 40 6.84 -1.66 -4.93
CA ARG A 40 5.73 -0.69 -4.78
C ARG A 40 4.80 -0.68 -5.99
N HIS A 41 5.28 -1.16 -7.14
CA HIS A 41 4.59 -1.15 -8.43
C HIS A 41 4.16 -2.55 -8.90
N ALA A 42 4.87 -3.58 -8.43
CA ALA A 42 4.64 -4.96 -8.84
C ALA A 42 3.28 -5.51 -8.35
N PRO A 43 2.56 -6.29 -9.18
CA PRO A 43 1.43 -7.10 -8.73
C PRO A 43 1.82 -8.13 -7.66
N ASP A 44 0.89 -8.55 -6.82
CA ASP A 44 1.17 -9.45 -5.69
C ASP A 44 1.93 -10.73 -6.08
N HIS A 45 1.56 -11.39 -7.19
CA HIS A 45 2.24 -12.63 -7.62
C HIS A 45 3.67 -12.38 -8.07
N VAL A 46 3.95 -11.21 -8.68
CA VAL A 46 5.31 -10.78 -9.02
C VAL A 46 6.09 -10.46 -7.75
N VAL A 47 5.46 -9.83 -6.76
CA VAL A 47 6.09 -9.54 -5.47
C VAL A 47 6.55 -10.84 -4.79
N VAL A 48 5.67 -11.84 -4.73
CA VAL A 48 6.00 -13.16 -4.14
C VAL A 48 7.14 -13.84 -4.90
N ASP A 49 7.09 -13.84 -6.23
CA ASP A 49 8.14 -14.43 -7.07
C ASP A 49 9.50 -13.73 -6.87
N LEU A 50 9.54 -12.39 -6.93
CA LEU A 50 10.75 -11.61 -6.72
C LEU A 50 11.36 -11.87 -5.34
N ILE A 51 10.54 -11.88 -4.27
CA ILE A 51 11.01 -12.20 -2.91
C ILE A 51 11.64 -13.59 -2.86
N GLY A 52 11.04 -14.57 -3.55
CA GLY A 52 11.52 -15.95 -3.60
C GLY A 52 12.86 -16.11 -4.33
N ARG A 53 13.21 -15.19 -5.23
CA ARG A 53 14.49 -15.20 -5.97
C ARG A 53 15.65 -14.54 -5.20
N LEU A 54 15.36 -13.75 -4.17
CA LEU A 54 16.40 -13.07 -3.40
C LEU A 54 17.19 -14.05 -2.53
N ASP A 55 18.50 -13.86 -2.52
CA ASP A 55 19.36 -14.54 -1.55
C ASP A 55 19.11 -14.03 -0.12
N ALA A 56 19.54 -14.82 0.86
CA ALA A 56 19.30 -14.51 2.27
C ALA A 56 19.90 -13.14 2.71
N PRO A 57 21.11 -12.72 2.27
CA PRO A 57 21.65 -11.40 2.57
C PRO A 57 20.79 -10.26 2.02
N THR A 58 20.41 -10.30 0.74
CA THR A 58 19.55 -9.27 0.13
C THR A 58 18.18 -9.23 0.80
N ARG A 59 17.58 -10.39 1.09
CA ARG A 59 16.26 -10.49 1.72
C ARG A 59 16.26 -9.92 3.16
N LYS A 60 17.34 -10.11 3.92
CA LYS A 60 17.54 -9.47 5.24
C LYS A 60 17.52 -7.95 5.14
N TYR A 61 18.18 -7.35 4.14
CA TYR A 61 18.16 -5.90 3.93
C TYR A 61 16.79 -5.42 3.47
N LEU A 62 16.14 -6.16 2.56
CA LEU A 62 14.79 -5.84 2.10
C LEU A 62 13.80 -5.77 3.28
N CYS A 63 13.80 -6.76 4.17
CA CYS A 63 12.90 -6.80 5.34
C CYS A 63 13.08 -5.62 6.30
N ARG A 64 14.24 -4.95 6.25
CA ARG A 64 14.57 -3.78 7.06
C ARG A 64 14.32 -2.46 6.34
N ASP A 65 13.95 -2.51 5.07
CA ASP A 65 13.64 -1.31 4.29
C ASP A 65 12.43 -0.59 4.89
N GLU A 66 12.57 0.72 5.06
CA GLU A 66 11.62 1.57 5.77
C GLU A 66 10.34 1.81 4.97
N TRP A 67 10.41 1.57 3.67
CA TRP A 67 9.42 2.00 2.69
C TRP A 67 8.77 0.86 1.94
N LEU A 68 8.87 -0.36 2.48
CA LEU A 68 8.05 -1.47 2.00
C LEU A 68 6.57 -1.10 2.11
N SER A 69 5.83 -1.37 1.04
CA SER A 69 4.38 -1.20 1.05
C SER A 69 3.74 -2.16 2.08
N ALA A 70 2.57 -1.77 2.61
CA ALA A 70 1.83 -2.63 3.53
C ALA A 70 1.50 -4.01 2.91
N SER A 71 1.25 -4.06 1.60
CA SER A 71 1.03 -5.31 0.86
C SER A 71 2.30 -6.15 0.77
N THR A 72 3.44 -5.53 0.51
CA THR A 72 4.74 -6.23 0.48
C THR A 72 5.07 -6.84 1.84
N VAL A 73 4.88 -6.08 2.94
CA VAL A 73 5.06 -6.60 4.30
C VAL A 73 4.10 -7.76 4.58
N THR A 74 2.85 -7.65 4.13
CA THR A 74 1.84 -8.72 4.26
C THR A 74 2.29 -10.00 3.55
N LEU A 75 2.78 -9.88 2.32
CA LEU A 75 3.25 -11.01 1.52
C LEU A 75 4.53 -11.63 2.11
N LEU A 76 5.46 -10.82 2.61
CA LEU A 76 6.65 -11.30 3.33
C LEU A 76 6.27 -12.10 4.58
N LEU A 77 5.33 -11.63 5.39
CA LEU A 77 4.92 -12.37 6.59
C LEU A 77 4.17 -13.67 6.25
N ARG A 78 3.42 -13.65 5.15
CA ARG A 78 2.60 -14.78 4.67
C ARG A 78 3.41 -15.88 4.00
N HIS A 79 4.40 -15.51 3.18
CA HIS A 79 5.16 -16.44 2.34
C HIS A 79 6.64 -16.57 2.73
N GLY A 80 7.16 -15.66 3.56
CA GLY A 80 8.53 -15.71 4.08
C GLY A 80 8.71 -16.70 5.23
N ASP A 81 9.96 -16.91 5.58
CA ASP A 81 10.36 -17.81 6.66
C ASP A 81 10.43 -17.11 8.04
N GLU A 82 10.86 -17.85 9.05
CA GLU A 82 10.95 -17.33 10.42
C GLU A 82 12.02 -16.22 10.55
N ALA A 83 13.09 -16.26 9.75
CA ALA A 83 14.10 -15.21 9.75
C ALA A 83 13.54 -13.91 9.17
N ASP A 84 12.74 -14.00 8.10
CA ASP A 84 12.05 -12.85 7.51
C ASP A 84 11.12 -12.19 8.52
N ARG A 85 10.31 -12.99 9.23
CA ARG A 85 9.45 -12.49 10.32
C ARG A 85 10.25 -11.80 11.41
N GLN A 86 11.38 -12.38 11.82
CA GLN A 86 12.25 -11.78 12.83
C GLN A 86 12.86 -10.44 12.36
N PHE A 87 13.22 -10.32 11.08
CA PHE A 87 13.74 -9.06 10.53
C PHE A 87 12.65 -8.00 10.41
N VAL A 88 11.47 -8.36 9.89
CA VAL A 88 10.30 -7.47 9.79
C VAL A 88 9.86 -7.01 11.18
N ALA A 89 9.88 -7.88 12.20
CA ALA A 89 9.53 -7.52 13.58
C ALA A 89 10.44 -6.44 14.19
N ARG A 90 11.68 -6.32 13.68
CA ARG A 90 12.67 -5.33 14.12
C ARG A 90 12.65 -4.05 13.28
N ASN A 91 11.87 -4.00 12.20
CA ASN A 91 11.75 -2.81 11.35
C ASN A 91 10.98 -1.72 12.11
N PRO A 92 11.58 -0.54 12.38
CA PRO A 92 10.96 0.50 13.21
C PRO A 92 9.61 0.99 12.66
N HIS A 93 9.37 0.87 11.36
CA HIS A 93 8.12 1.27 10.71
C HIS A 93 7.00 0.23 10.82
N VAL A 94 7.37 -0.99 11.21
CA VAL A 94 6.49 -2.14 11.43
C VAL A 94 6.29 -2.44 12.92
N VAL A 95 7.27 -2.09 13.76
CA VAL A 95 7.22 -2.26 15.22
C VAL A 95 5.92 -1.67 15.80
N GLY A 96 5.23 -2.47 16.59
CA GLY A 96 3.98 -2.05 17.25
C GLY A 96 2.75 -2.04 16.33
N ARG A 97 2.81 -2.68 15.16
CA ARG A 97 1.63 -3.05 14.36
C ARG A 97 1.17 -4.47 14.73
N PRO A 98 -0.14 -4.75 14.77
CA PRO A 98 -0.64 -6.09 15.07
C PRO A 98 -0.71 -6.90 13.76
N LEU A 99 0.44 -7.34 13.28
CA LEU A 99 0.55 -8.12 12.04
C LEU A 99 0.55 -9.63 12.35
N PRO A 100 0.05 -10.49 11.44
CA PRO A 100 0.06 -11.93 11.60
C PRO A 100 1.47 -12.47 11.81
N GLY A 101 1.62 -13.40 12.76
CA GLY A 101 2.91 -14.00 13.08
C GLY A 101 3.87 -13.11 13.88
N LEU A 102 3.48 -11.86 14.21
CA LEU A 102 4.27 -10.95 15.04
C LEU A 102 3.62 -10.71 16.41
N PRO A 103 4.40 -10.48 17.49
CA PRO A 103 3.85 -10.15 18.79
C PRO A 103 3.00 -8.87 18.71
N GLY A 104 1.73 -9.00 19.10
CA GLY A 104 0.77 -7.89 19.05
C GLY A 104 1.14 -6.75 20.02
N PRO A 105 0.74 -5.50 19.74
CA PRO A 105 1.04 -4.37 20.61
C PRO A 105 0.34 -4.53 21.96
N ALA A 106 1.08 -4.38 23.06
CA ALA A 106 0.56 -4.49 24.42
C ALA A 106 -0.70 -3.65 24.67
N ARG A 107 -0.84 -2.49 24.00
CA ARG A 107 -2.02 -1.60 24.06
C ARG A 107 -3.33 -2.21 23.54
N TYR A 108 -3.27 -3.22 22.68
CA TYR A 108 -4.48 -3.92 22.22
C TYR A 108 -4.88 -5.06 23.15
N ALA A 109 -3.91 -5.64 23.88
CA ALA A 109 -4.14 -6.62 24.93
C ALA A 109 -4.61 -5.96 26.24
N ALA A 110 -4.04 -4.81 26.60
CA ALA A 110 -4.38 -4.01 27.77
C ALA A 110 -5.60 -3.12 27.50
N ARG A 111 -6.79 -3.72 27.55
CA ARG A 111 -8.05 -2.99 27.51
C ARG A 111 -8.87 -3.21 28.79
N PRO A 112 -9.45 -2.15 29.38
CA PRO A 112 -10.36 -2.29 30.51
C PRO A 112 -11.48 -3.30 30.22
N GLY A 113 -11.97 -3.95 31.28
CA GLY A 113 -13.15 -4.81 31.20
C GLY A 113 -14.42 -4.04 30.76
N PRO A 114 -15.53 -4.76 30.50
CA PRO A 114 -16.80 -4.12 30.16
C PRO A 114 -17.25 -3.17 31.29
N SER A 115 -17.83 -2.02 30.92
CA SER A 115 -18.36 -1.09 31.92
C SER A 115 -19.65 -1.64 32.54
N PRO A 116 -20.00 -1.25 33.79
CA PRO A 116 -21.23 -1.70 34.43
C PRO A 116 -22.48 -1.37 33.62
N GLU A 117 -22.52 -0.22 32.93
CA GLU A 117 -23.64 0.18 32.08
C GLU A 117 -23.79 -0.74 30.87
N LEU A 118 -22.67 -1.15 30.27
CA LEU A 118 -22.69 -2.12 29.17
C LEU A 118 -23.19 -3.48 29.69
N LEU A 119 -22.68 -3.95 30.82
CA LEU A 119 -23.12 -5.21 31.44
C LEU A 119 -24.61 -5.19 31.78
N GLY A 120 -25.15 -4.08 32.28
CA GLY A 120 -26.59 -3.93 32.53
C GLY A 120 -27.43 -3.94 31.26
N GLN A 121 -26.87 -3.56 30.12
CA GLN A 121 -27.57 -3.54 28.82
C GLN A 121 -27.53 -4.88 28.08
N VAL A 122 -26.42 -5.61 28.17
CA VAL A 122 -26.21 -6.83 27.37
C VAL A 122 -26.16 -8.12 28.20
N GLY A 123 -26.05 -8.01 29.52
CA GLY A 123 -25.82 -9.14 30.41
C GLY A 123 -24.34 -9.56 30.51
N PRO A 124 -23.98 -10.45 31.44
CA PRO A 124 -22.60 -10.89 31.62
C PRO A 124 -22.14 -12.01 30.64
N GLY A 125 -23.07 -12.63 29.91
CA GLY A 125 -22.81 -13.81 29.08
C GLY A 125 -22.90 -15.15 29.85
N PRO A 126 -22.62 -16.29 29.21
CA PRO A 126 -22.12 -16.41 27.83
C PRO A 126 -23.19 -16.12 26.77
N PHE A 127 -22.80 -15.51 25.66
CA PHE A 127 -23.70 -15.26 24.52
C PHE A 127 -23.70 -16.42 23.53
N ALA A 128 -24.88 -16.83 23.08
CA ALA A 128 -25.01 -17.71 21.92
C ALA A 128 -24.58 -16.95 20.63
N PRO A 129 -24.16 -17.64 19.54
CA PRO A 129 -23.64 -16.99 18.34
C PRO A 129 -24.62 -15.98 17.72
N GLY A 130 -25.91 -16.32 17.69
CA GLY A 130 -26.97 -15.43 17.20
C GLY A 130 -27.14 -14.17 18.05
N GLU A 131 -27.04 -14.30 19.37
CA GLU A 131 -27.12 -13.16 20.31
C GLU A 131 -25.93 -12.23 20.13
N LEU A 132 -24.71 -12.79 20.04
CA LEU A 132 -23.51 -12.01 19.80
C LEU A 132 -23.60 -11.24 18.47
N ILE A 133 -24.03 -11.89 17.39
CA ILE A 133 -24.22 -11.23 16.09
C ILE A 133 -25.27 -10.10 16.19
N ALA A 134 -26.37 -10.31 16.91
CA ALA A 134 -27.38 -9.27 17.14
C ALA A 134 -26.81 -8.08 17.92
N LEU A 135 -26.00 -8.34 18.96
CA LEU A 135 -25.30 -7.30 19.73
C LEU A 135 -24.27 -6.54 18.87
N LEU A 136 -23.51 -7.25 18.02
CA LEU A 136 -22.59 -6.64 17.07
C LEU A 136 -23.32 -5.72 16.08
N ARG A 137 -24.50 -6.12 15.58
CA ARG A 137 -25.34 -5.26 14.73
C ARG A 137 -25.84 -4.03 15.49
N ARG A 138 -26.33 -4.20 16.72
CA ARG A 138 -26.87 -3.12 17.54
C ARG A 138 -25.80 -2.07 17.91
N HIS A 139 -24.59 -2.51 18.25
CA HIS A 139 -23.52 -1.64 18.76
C HIS A 139 -22.41 -1.34 17.73
N GLY A 140 -22.56 -1.80 16.49
CA GLY A 140 -21.55 -1.76 15.44
C GLY A 140 -21.23 -0.39 14.83
N ARG A 141 -21.72 0.72 15.39
CA ARG A 141 -21.44 2.07 14.86
C ARG A 141 -19.96 2.45 14.97
N ARG A 142 -19.28 2.00 16.04
CA ARG A 142 -17.84 2.19 16.28
C ARG A 142 -17.25 0.89 16.84
N PRO A 143 -15.96 0.59 16.64
CA PRO A 143 -15.38 -0.70 17.02
C PRO A 143 -15.21 -0.91 18.53
N ARG A 144 -15.33 0.14 19.36
CA ARG A 144 -15.03 0.03 20.81
C ARG A 144 -15.91 -0.98 21.53
N ILE A 145 -17.23 -0.85 21.43
CA ILE A 145 -18.19 -1.75 22.10
C ILE A 145 -18.15 -3.15 21.49
N PRO A 146 -18.22 -3.33 20.15
CA PRO A 146 -18.03 -4.63 19.52
C PRO A 146 -16.76 -5.39 19.97
N LEU A 147 -15.62 -4.71 20.10
CA LEU A 147 -14.40 -5.32 20.61
C LEU A 147 -14.51 -5.76 22.07
N THR A 148 -15.26 -5.03 22.89
CA THR A 148 -15.53 -5.46 24.27
C THR A 148 -16.44 -6.69 24.27
N LEU A 149 -17.49 -6.71 23.46
CA LEU A 149 -18.41 -7.85 23.31
C LEU A 149 -17.69 -9.12 22.86
N LEU A 150 -16.78 -9.02 21.88
CA LEU A 150 -15.95 -10.13 21.41
C LEU A 150 -14.96 -10.68 22.45
N ARG A 151 -14.74 -9.95 23.56
CA ARG A 151 -13.91 -10.41 24.70
C ARG A 151 -14.72 -10.95 25.87
N MET A 152 -16.03 -10.71 25.88
CA MET A 152 -16.93 -11.27 26.90
C MET A 152 -17.14 -12.77 26.64
N PRO A 153 -17.58 -13.56 27.63
CA PRO A 153 -17.90 -14.97 27.42
C PRO A 153 -18.93 -15.14 26.29
N HIS A 154 -18.62 -16.00 25.32
CA HIS A 154 -19.52 -16.36 24.22
C HIS A 154 -19.15 -17.74 23.69
N GLU A 155 -20.14 -18.43 23.13
CA GLU A 155 -19.90 -19.67 22.39
C GLU A 155 -19.03 -19.40 21.15
N PRO A 156 -18.24 -20.39 20.69
CA PRO A 156 -17.38 -20.23 19.51
C PRO A 156 -18.15 -19.73 18.29
N LEU A 157 -17.74 -18.58 17.76
CA LEU A 157 -18.33 -18.01 16.56
C LEU A 157 -17.73 -18.68 15.31
N HIS A 158 -18.43 -19.69 14.78
CA HIS A 158 -17.99 -20.37 13.56
C HIS A 158 -18.01 -19.41 12.34
N PRO A 159 -16.94 -19.36 11.53
CA PRO A 159 -16.85 -18.46 10.38
C PRO A 159 -18.01 -18.59 9.39
N GLN A 160 -18.48 -19.81 9.13
CA GLN A 160 -19.61 -20.06 8.21
C GLN A 160 -20.91 -19.41 8.70
N THR A 161 -21.21 -19.50 10.00
CA THR A 161 -22.39 -18.88 10.61
C THR A 161 -22.29 -17.35 10.54
N LEU A 162 -21.13 -16.79 10.87
CA LEU A 162 -20.87 -15.36 10.77
C LEU A 162 -21.08 -14.84 9.33
N LEU A 163 -20.53 -15.53 8.34
CA LEU A 163 -20.65 -15.14 6.94
C LEU A 163 -22.08 -15.29 6.41
N ALA A 164 -22.79 -16.35 6.77
CA ALA A 164 -24.19 -16.53 6.40
C ALA A 164 -25.06 -15.39 6.97
N GLU A 165 -24.85 -15.02 8.22
CA GLU A 165 -25.55 -13.92 8.87
C GLU A 165 -25.18 -12.54 8.29
N HIS A 166 -23.90 -12.33 7.96
CA HIS A 166 -23.44 -11.13 7.29
C HIS A 166 -24.00 -10.98 5.88
N ALA A 167 -24.07 -12.07 5.11
CA ALA A 167 -24.66 -12.07 3.76
C ALA A 167 -26.17 -11.77 3.79
N ARG A 168 -26.91 -12.29 4.80
CA ARG A 168 -28.34 -11.99 4.99
C ARG A 168 -28.57 -10.53 5.37
N ALA A 169 -27.80 -10.04 6.32
CA ALA A 169 -27.91 -8.68 6.85
C ALA A 169 -26.52 -8.17 7.25
N PRO A 170 -25.86 -7.40 6.35
CA PRO A 170 -24.48 -6.97 6.54
C PRO A 170 -24.23 -6.27 7.87
N LEU A 171 -23.19 -6.71 8.57
CA LEU A 171 -22.75 -6.14 9.84
C LEU A 171 -22.27 -4.69 9.67
N PRO A 172 -22.59 -3.78 10.60
CA PRO A 172 -22.13 -2.40 10.51
C PRO A 172 -20.59 -2.30 10.47
N PRO A 173 -20.00 -1.27 9.82
CA PRO A 173 -18.55 -1.16 9.65
C PRO A 173 -17.73 -1.24 10.94
N GLY A 174 -18.22 -0.69 12.06
CA GLY A 174 -17.51 -0.78 13.34
C GLY A 174 -17.50 -2.19 13.93
N ALA A 175 -18.52 -3.01 13.66
CA ALA A 175 -18.51 -4.42 14.04
C ALA A 175 -17.55 -5.23 13.17
N VAL A 176 -17.52 -4.97 11.85
CA VAL A 176 -16.54 -5.59 10.95
C VAL A 176 -15.11 -5.20 11.33
N GLU A 177 -14.83 -3.92 11.58
CA GLU A 177 -13.51 -3.46 12.05
C GLU A 177 -13.11 -4.16 13.35
N ALA A 178 -14.05 -4.40 14.27
CA ALA A 178 -13.80 -5.12 15.51
C ALA A 178 -13.49 -6.60 15.31
N LEU A 179 -14.23 -7.29 14.43
CA LEU A 179 -13.96 -8.69 14.06
C LEU A 179 -12.56 -8.85 13.45
N LEU A 180 -12.17 -7.95 12.54
CA LEU A 180 -10.82 -7.94 11.96
C LEU A 180 -9.74 -7.66 13.00
N LEU A 181 -10.03 -6.83 14.00
CA LEU A 181 -9.10 -6.50 15.09
C LEU A 181 -8.98 -7.58 16.16
N ALA A 182 -10.06 -8.34 16.43
CA ALA A 182 -10.05 -9.46 17.36
C ALA A 182 -9.16 -10.60 16.86
N GLY A 183 -9.00 -10.74 15.54
CA GLY A 183 -8.10 -11.71 14.91
C GLY A 183 -8.69 -13.12 14.84
N ALA A 184 -7.84 -14.09 14.48
CA ALA A 184 -8.17 -15.52 14.35
C ALA A 184 -9.20 -15.90 13.26
N LEU A 185 -9.59 -14.96 12.40
CA LEU A 185 -10.45 -15.25 11.25
C LEU A 185 -9.63 -15.79 10.06
N PRO A 186 -10.11 -16.82 9.35
CA PRO A 186 -9.54 -17.22 8.07
C PRO A 186 -9.55 -16.07 7.07
N ARG A 187 -8.58 -16.04 6.14
CA ARG A 187 -8.43 -14.96 5.15
C ARG A 187 -9.69 -14.78 4.31
N GLU A 188 -10.31 -15.87 3.89
CA GLU A 188 -11.52 -15.90 3.08
C GLU A 188 -12.69 -15.27 3.85
N THR A 189 -12.70 -15.42 5.18
CA THR A 189 -13.68 -14.76 6.06
C THR A 189 -13.44 -13.26 6.12
N CYS A 190 -12.19 -12.83 6.25
CA CYS A 190 -11.84 -11.40 6.21
C CYS A 190 -12.26 -10.75 4.89
N GLN A 191 -12.05 -11.42 3.75
CA GLN A 191 -12.48 -10.96 2.43
C GLN A 191 -14.01 -10.82 2.35
N ALA A 192 -14.74 -11.87 2.71
CA ALA A 192 -16.20 -11.88 2.64
C ALA A 192 -16.87 -10.87 3.59
N LEU A 193 -16.25 -10.56 4.73
CA LEU A 193 -16.74 -9.53 5.64
C LEU A 193 -16.65 -8.11 5.06
N LEU A 194 -15.82 -7.88 4.04
CA LEU A 194 -15.72 -6.59 3.35
C LEU A 194 -16.76 -6.43 2.23
N ASP A 195 -17.46 -7.50 1.84
CA ASP A 195 -18.68 -7.36 1.05
C ASP A 195 -19.74 -6.73 1.94
N ALA A 196 -20.14 -5.52 1.59
CA ALA A 196 -21.09 -4.77 2.37
C ALA A 196 -22.51 -4.80 1.78
N GLY A 197 -22.73 -5.54 0.69
CA GLY A 197 -24.00 -5.61 0.00
C GLY A 197 -24.59 -4.23 -0.27
N ARG A 198 -25.84 -4.00 0.14
CA ARG A 198 -26.56 -2.72 -0.04
C ARG A 198 -26.36 -1.72 1.09
N GLN A 199 -25.30 -1.86 1.90
CA GLN A 199 -25.03 -0.89 2.96
C GLN A 199 -24.76 0.50 2.38
N ASP A 200 -25.36 1.49 3.00
CA ASP A 200 -25.25 2.89 2.65
C ASP A 200 -23.82 3.41 2.86
N THR A 201 -23.19 3.90 1.78
CA THR A 201 -21.87 4.55 1.79
C THR A 201 -21.90 5.98 2.31
N SER A 202 -23.09 6.60 2.44
CA SER A 202 -23.25 7.94 3.04
C SER A 202 -22.84 7.97 4.52
N ARG A 203 -22.78 6.80 5.16
CA ARG A 203 -22.33 6.66 6.55
C ARG A 203 -20.85 7.00 6.65
N ARG A 204 -20.56 8.05 7.43
CA ARG A 204 -19.19 8.34 7.92
C ARG A 204 -18.56 7.03 8.39
N GLN A 205 -17.36 6.71 7.89
CA GLN A 205 -16.50 5.61 8.33
C GLN A 205 -16.69 4.22 7.67
N TRP A 206 -17.43 4.10 6.56
CA TRP A 206 -17.59 2.83 5.84
C TRP A 206 -16.26 2.19 5.38
N HIS A 207 -15.24 3.00 5.12
CA HIS A 207 -13.94 2.57 4.60
C HIS A 207 -13.00 1.99 5.67
N ARG A 208 -13.30 2.19 6.95
CA ARG A 208 -12.41 1.81 8.06
C ARG A 208 -12.06 0.32 8.09
N PRO A 209 -12.98 -0.63 7.83
CA PRO A 209 -12.63 -2.05 7.77
C PRO A 209 -11.58 -2.37 6.71
N ALA A 210 -11.67 -1.78 5.51
CA ALA A 210 -10.69 -1.98 4.45
C ALA A 210 -9.31 -1.44 4.84
N VAL A 211 -9.27 -0.21 5.40
CA VAL A 211 -8.03 0.37 5.94
C VAL A 211 -7.43 -0.49 7.03
N ARG A 212 -8.28 -1.04 7.90
CA ARG A 212 -7.85 -1.93 8.98
C ARG A 212 -7.27 -3.23 8.42
N ALA A 213 -7.93 -3.85 7.46
CA ALA A 213 -7.50 -5.12 6.88
C ALA A 213 -6.07 -5.04 6.33
N VAL A 214 -5.74 -3.97 5.61
CA VAL A 214 -4.38 -3.76 5.08
C VAL A 214 -3.37 -3.47 6.19
N ARG A 215 -3.68 -2.55 7.12
CA ARG A 215 -2.75 -2.18 8.19
C ARG A 215 -2.45 -3.30 9.17
N MET A 216 -3.37 -4.24 9.28
CA MET A 216 -3.25 -5.45 10.10
C MET A 216 -2.67 -6.62 9.31
N GLY A 217 -2.21 -6.42 8.07
CA GLY A 217 -1.65 -7.48 7.23
C GLY A 217 -2.59 -8.64 6.96
N LEU A 218 -3.91 -8.41 7.01
CA LEU A 218 -4.92 -9.42 6.73
C LEU A 218 -5.12 -9.57 5.22
N LEU A 219 -5.08 -8.44 4.49
CA LEU A 219 -5.27 -8.37 3.04
C LEU A 219 -4.25 -7.43 2.40
N THR A 220 -3.88 -7.73 1.16
CA THR A 220 -3.15 -6.80 0.28
C THR A 220 -4.10 -5.82 -0.42
N PHE A 221 -3.54 -4.80 -1.09
CA PHE A 221 -4.33 -3.89 -1.93
C PHE A 221 -4.99 -4.62 -3.11
N ASP A 222 -4.29 -5.58 -3.72
CA ASP A 222 -4.84 -6.39 -4.83
C ASP A 222 -6.01 -7.26 -4.34
N GLU A 223 -5.88 -7.88 -3.16
CA GLU A 223 -6.95 -8.65 -2.53
C GLU A 223 -8.15 -7.75 -2.18
N LEU A 224 -7.91 -6.52 -1.70
CA LEU A 224 -9.01 -5.56 -1.51
C LEU A 224 -9.74 -5.26 -2.82
N VAL A 225 -9.01 -4.96 -3.89
CA VAL A 225 -9.61 -4.64 -5.20
C VAL A 225 -10.40 -5.83 -5.76
N ALA A 226 -9.88 -7.05 -5.56
CA ALA A 226 -10.50 -8.28 -6.03
C ALA A 226 -11.78 -8.67 -5.28
N HIS A 227 -11.89 -8.33 -3.99
CA HIS A 227 -12.94 -8.87 -3.12
C HIS A 227 -13.91 -7.83 -2.54
N VAL A 228 -13.59 -6.53 -2.56
CA VAL A 228 -14.51 -5.51 -2.08
C VAL A 228 -15.68 -5.35 -3.05
N ALA A 229 -16.88 -5.46 -2.49
CA ALA A 229 -18.14 -5.25 -3.17
C ALA A 229 -19.06 -4.33 -2.33
N PRO A 230 -19.89 -3.47 -2.96
CA PRO A 230 -20.04 -3.26 -4.41
C PRO A 230 -18.87 -2.49 -5.08
N ALA A 231 -18.76 -2.58 -6.41
CA ALA A 231 -17.63 -2.05 -7.20
C ALA A 231 -17.30 -0.57 -6.96
N HIS A 232 -18.32 0.29 -6.79
CA HIS A 232 -18.09 1.71 -6.52
C HIS A 232 -17.28 1.97 -5.24
N ARG A 233 -17.33 1.06 -4.25
CA ARG A 233 -16.55 1.20 -3.01
C ARG A 233 -15.06 1.10 -3.28
N THR A 234 -14.65 0.20 -4.17
CA THR A 234 -13.26 0.07 -4.58
C THR A 234 -12.75 1.34 -5.27
N LEU A 235 -13.59 1.98 -6.10
CA LEU A 235 -13.28 3.27 -6.72
C LEU A 235 -13.13 4.37 -5.68
N LEU A 236 -14.06 4.47 -4.73
CA LEU A 236 -13.98 5.44 -3.63
C LEU A 236 -12.78 5.20 -2.69
N LEU A 237 -12.36 3.95 -2.49
CA LEU A 237 -11.18 3.63 -1.68
C LEU A 237 -9.88 4.19 -2.27
N ALA A 238 -9.81 4.38 -3.59
CA ALA A 238 -8.66 4.99 -4.25
C ALA A 238 -8.55 6.51 -4.02
N ASP A 239 -9.66 7.14 -3.62
CA ASP A 239 -9.75 8.59 -3.45
C ASP A 239 -10.62 8.96 -2.24
N LEU A 240 -10.20 8.47 -1.07
CA LEU A 240 -10.91 8.77 0.17
C LEU A 240 -10.80 10.27 0.50
N PRO A 241 -11.93 10.94 0.84
CA PRO A 241 -11.93 12.35 1.19
C PRO A 241 -11.10 12.62 2.45
N GLU A 242 -10.49 13.80 2.50
CA GLU A 242 -9.69 14.28 3.62
C GLU A 242 -10.59 14.56 4.84
N ASN A 243 -10.81 13.53 5.66
CA ASN A 243 -11.59 13.62 6.88
C ASN A 243 -10.73 13.32 8.11
N THR A 244 -11.19 13.77 9.28
CA THR A 244 -10.60 13.39 10.57
C THR A 244 -10.86 11.90 10.87
N GLY A 245 -9.81 11.11 11.09
CA GLY A 245 -9.92 9.71 11.51
C GLY A 245 -8.96 8.73 10.83
N LEU A 246 -9.31 7.45 10.86
CA LEU A 246 -8.55 6.38 10.20
C LEU A 246 -8.69 6.52 8.68
N ARG A 247 -7.58 6.79 8.00
CA ARG A 247 -7.47 7.02 6.56
C ARG A 247 -6.18 6.42 6.03
N TRP A 248 -6.03 6.34 4.71
CA TRP A 248 -4.77 5.99 4.08
C TRP A 248 -3.68 7.03 4.41
N SER A 249 -2.47 6.56 4.71
CA SER A 249 -1.27 7.39 4.56
C SER A 249 -0.97 7.59 3.06
N LEU A 250 -0.06 8.51 2.71
CA LEU A 250 0.31 8.70 1.30
C LEU A 250 0.83 7.40 0.64
N PRO A 251 1.73 6.61 1.26
CA PRO A 251 2.13 5.30 0.71
C PRO A 251 0.99 4.28 0.57
N GLU A 252 0.00 4.33 1.46
CA GLU A 252 -1.17 3.44 1.35
C GLU A 252 -2.13 3.92 0.26
N ARG A 253 -2.27 5.24 0.07
CA ARG A 253 -3.07 5.83 -1.00
C ARG A 253 -2.47 5.51 -2.36
N THR A 254 -1.14 5.63 -2.53
CA THR A 254 -0.46 5.24 -3.77
C THR A 254 -0.66 3.75 -4.03
N GLY A 255 -0.40 2.88 -3.06
CA GLY A 255 -0.61 1.43 -3.22
C GLY A 255 -2.05 1.04 -3.59
N MET A 256 -3.05 1.65 -2.96
CA MET A 256 -4.46 1.43 -3.30
C MET A 256 -4.78 1.92 -4.72
N ARG A 257 -4.30 3.12 -5.10
CA ARG A 257 -4.51 3.68 -6.46
C ARG A 257 -3.85 2.82 -7.53
N THR A 258 -2.62 2.35 -7.30
CA THR A 258 -1.90 1.42 -8.17
C THR A 258 -2.71 0.14 -8.40
N ALA A 259 -3.22 -0.48 -7.33
CA ALA A 259 -4.04 -1.70 -7.44
C ALA A 259 -5.34 -1.45 -8.23
N VAL A 260 -6.01 -0.31 -7.99
CA VAL A 260 -7.23 0.07 -8.73
C VAL A 260 -6.93 0.35 -10.20
N ALA A 261 -5.86 1.10 -10.51
CA ALA A 261 -5.43 1.38 -11.87
C ALA A 261 -5.14 0.09 -12.65
N ARG A 262 -4.52 -0.91 -12.00
CA ARG A 262 -4.32 -2.24 -12.59
C ARG A 262 -5.63 -2.93 -12.95
N ALA A 263 -6.65 -2.87 -12.08
CA ALA A 263 -7.98 -3.42 -12.38
C ALA A 263 -8.74 -2.64 -13.46
N LEU A 264 -8.50 -1.34 -13.60
CA LEU A 264 -9.13 -0.46 -14.60
C LEU A 264 -8.43 -0.49 -15.97
N ARG A 265 -7.19 -1.01 -16.04
CA ARG A 265 -6.38 -1.08 -17.27
C ARG A 265 -7.13 -1.58 -18.52
N PRO A 266 -8.02 -2.59 -18.44
CA PRO A 266 -8.78 -3.04 -19.61
C PRO A 266 -9.64 -1.95 -20.28
N LEU A 267 -9.99 -0.87 -19.57
CA LEU A 267 -10.72 0.28 -20.12
C LEU A 267 -9.86 1.13 -21.07
N ARG A 268 -8.52 1.05 -20.94
CA ARG A 268 -7.55 1.87 -21.70
C ARG A 268 -7.89 3.37 -21.60
N ASP A 269 -7.47 4.14 -22.58
CA ASP A 269 -7.77 5.57 -22.68
C ASP A 269 -9.12 5.84 -23.40
N ASP A 270 -10.05 4.87 -23.44
CA ASP A 270 -11.33 5.00 -24.17
C ASP A 270 -12.40 5.73 -23.32
N PRO A 271 -12.73 7.01 -23.61
CA PRO A 271 -13.67 7.78 -22.81
C PRO A 271 -15.07 7.14 -22.70
N ARG A 272 -15.46 6.32 -23.69
CA ARG A 272 -16.77 5.64 -23.68
C ARG A 272 -16.81 4.58 -22.58
N LEU A 273 -15.75 3.79 -22.42
CA LEU A 273 -15.67 2.75 -21.39
C LEU A 273 -15.60 3.36 -19.99
N TRP A 274 -14.93 4.50 -19.83
CA TRP A 274 -14.94 5.27 -18.58
C TRP A 274 -16.33 5.84 -18.24
N ALA A 275 -17.09 6.28 -19.25
CA ALA A 275 -18.48 6.72 -19.05
C ALA A 275 -19.39 5.54 -18.65
N GLU A 276 -19.21 4.35 -19.22
CA GLU A 276 -19.93 3.13 -18.81
C GLU A 276 -19.58 2.73 -17.36
N LEU A 277 -18.32 2.87 -16.95
CA LEU A 277 -17.90 2.64 -15.56
C LEU A 277 -18.67 3.54 -14.60
N LEU A 278 -18.72 4.84 -14.88
CA LEU A 278 -19.47 5.81 -14.07
C LEU A 278 -20.97 5.50 -14.01
N ARG A 279 -21.55 5.10 -15.14
CA ARG A 279 -22.97 4.78 -15.25
C ARG A 279 -23.35 3.55 -14.42
N HIS A 280 -22.52 2.50 -14.45
CA HIS A 280 -22.89 1.20 -13.90
C HIS A 280 -22.33 0.93 -12.50
N ALA A 281 -21.22 1.54 -12.09
CA ALA A 281 -20.60 1.30 -10.78
C ALA A 281 -21.52 1.48 -9.56
N PRO A 282 -22.42 2.49 -9.50
CA PRO A 282 -23.31 2.65 -8.34
C PRO A 282 -24.25 1.46 -8.11
N GLY A 283 -24.80 0.90 -9.19
CA GLY A 283 -25.77 -0.20 -9.13
C GLY A 283 -25.15 -1.60 -9.15
N PHE A 284 -23.88 -1.72 -9.52
CA PHE A 284 -23.23 -3.01 -9.70
C PHE A 284 -22.82 -3.65 -8.38
N ARG A 285 -23.54 -4.70 -7.97
CA ARG A 285 -23.33 -5.39 -6.67
C ARG A 285 -22.02 -6.18 -6.59
N GLY A 286 -21.45 -6.59 -7.72
CA GLY A 286 -20.20 -7.35 -7.73
C GLY A 286 -18.97 -6.47 -7.51
N THR A 287 -17.80 -7.07 -7.64
CA THR A 287 -16.48 -6.45 -7.47
C THR A 287 -16.07 -5.64 -8.69
N LEU A 288 -15.15 -4.69 -8.53
CA LEU A 288 -14.66 -3.84 -9.63
C LEU A 288 -14.11 -4.61 -10.85
N PRO A 289 -13.26 -5.65 -10.70
CA PRO A 289 -12.75 -6.39 -11.86
C PRO A 289 -13.86 -7.05 -12.70
N VAL A 290 -14.91 -7.56 -12.04
CA VAL A 290 -16.06 -8.17 -12.73
C VAL A 290 -16.86 -7.11 -13.49
N LEU A 291 -17.05 -5.91 -12.91
CA LEU A 291 -17.69 -4.80 -13.60
C LEU A 291 -16.91 -4.41 -14.86
N VAL A 292 -15.60 -4.17 -14.72
CA VAL A 292 -14.71 -3.81 -15.84
C VAL A 292 -14.76 -4.86 -16.94
N ALA A 293 -14.69 -6.15 -16.59
CA ALA A 293 -14.77 -7.24 -17.56
C ALA A 293 -16.10 -7.22 -18.34
N ARG A 294 -17.23 -6.91 -17.69
CA ARG A 294 -18.54 -6.80 -18.35
C ARG A 294 -18.66 -5.56 -19.23
N ILE A 295 -18.09 -4.42 -18.81
CA ILE A 295 -18.02 -3.19 -19.61
C ILE A 295 -17.26 -3.48 -20.92
N VAL A 296 -16.05 -4.02 -20.80
CA VAL A 296 -15.19 -4.32 -21.96
C VAL A 296 -15.83 -5.32 -22.92
N ARG A 297 -16.60 -6.30 -22.40
CA ARG A 297 -17.33 -7.26 -23.23
C ARG A 297 -18.65 -6.73 -23.79
N GLY A 298 -19.11 -5.55 -23.37
CA GLY A 298 -20.41 -5.01 -23.76
C GLY A 298 -21.61 -5.84 -23.25
N THR A 299 -21.47 -6.54 -22.13
CA THR A 299 -22.50 -7.46 -21.58
C THR A 299 -23.26 -6.87 -20.40
N LEU A 300 -23.26 -5.55 -20.23
CA LEU A 300 -24.06 -4.89 -19.20
C LEU A 300 -25.42 -4.54 -19.79
N ASP A 301 -26.48 -4.95 -19.09
CA ASP A 301 -27.84 -4.59 -19.47
C ASP A 301 -28.07 -3.08 -19.32
N GLY A 302 -28.92 -2.51 -20.18
CA GLY A 302 -29.17 -1.06 -20.24
C GLY A 302 -29.85 -0.43 -19.02
N SER A 303 -30.19 -1.19 -17.97
CA SER A 303 -30.75 -0.63 -16.74
C SER A 303 -29.64 -0.12 -15.80
N ALA A 304 -29.35 1.18 -15.88
CA ALA A 304 -28.53 1.87 -14.88
C ALA A 304 -29.20 1.81 -13.49
N GLY A 305 -28.41 1.58 -12.43
CA GLY A 305 -28.92 1.60 -11.06
C GLY A 305 -29.28 3.03 -10.62
N PRO A 306 -30.41 3.26 -9.94
CA PRO A 306 -30.99 4.60 -9.73
C PRO A 306 -30.39 5.37 -8.54
N GLN A 307 -29.09 5.30 -8.28
CA GLN A 307 -28.51 5.98 -7.10
C GLN A 307 -27.20 6.69 -7.43
N ALA A 308 -27.21 8.03 -7.33
CA ALA A 308 -25.99 8.81 -7.27
C ALA A 308 -25.21 8.42 -6.00
N VAL A 309 -23.91 8.20 -6.15
CA VAL A 309 -23.00 7.92 -5.04
C VAL A 309 -22.09 9.14 -4.90
N ASP A 310 -22.14 9.79 -3.74
CA ASP A 310 -21.35 10.99 -3.47
C ASP A 310 -19.84 10.71 -3.65
N GLY A 311 -19.15 11.64 -4.31
CA GLY A 311 -17.71 11.55 -4.56
C GLY A 311 -17.27 10.57 -5.65
N LEU A 312 -18.15 9.70 -6.15
CA LEU A 312 -17.79 8.72 -7.17
C LEU A 312 -17.32 9.37 -8.49
N PRO A 313 -17.99 10.41 -9.05
CA PRO A 313 -17.50 11.08 -10.25
C PRO A 313 -16.09 11.64 -10.11
N ALA A 314 -15.80 12.28 -8.96
CA ALA A 314 -14.47 12.82 -8.67
C ALA A 314 -13.42 11.71 -8.55
N ALA A 315 -13.74 10.61 -7.85
CA ALA A 315 -12.84 9.47 -7.70
C ALA A 315 -12.50 8.81 -9.05
N VAL A 316 -13.48 8.66 -9.95
CA VAL A 316 -13.20 8.12 -11.30
C VAL A 316 -12.41 9.13 -12.14
N ALA A 317 -12.73 10.42 -12.08
CA ALA A 317 -11.99 11.46 -12.79
C ALA A 317 -10.54 11.63 -12.29
N SER A 318 -10.24 11.25 -11.05
CA SER A 318 -8.87 11.22 -10.52
C SER A 318 -8.10 9.96 -10.90
N LEU A 319 -8.77 8.91 -11.39
CA LEU A 319 -8.18 7.66 -11.88
C LEU A 319 -8.05 7.60 -13.41
N ALA A 320 -8.86 8.39 -14.12
CA ALA A 320 -8.82 8.46 -15.57
C ALA A 320 -7.45 9.01 -16.04
N PRO A 321 -6.85 8.41 -17.08
CA PRO A 321 -5.66 8.95 -17.74
C PRO A 321 -5.90 10.40 -18.14
N ARG A 322 -4.96 11.29 -17.79
CA ARG A 322 -5.00 12.70 -18.21
C ARG A 322 -3.85 12.93 -19.19
N ALA A 323 -4.16 13.59 -20.31
CA ALA A 323 -3.11 14.24 -21.08
C ALA A 323 -2.75 15.53 -20.32
N ALA A 324 -1.58 15.58 -19.71
CA ALA A 324 -1.05 16.84 -19.20
C ALA A 324 -0.71 17.72 -20.41
N GLU A 325 -1.33 18.89 -20.52
CA GLU A 325 -0.89 19.90 -21.49
C GLU A 325 0.41 20.52 -20.97
N PRO A 326 1.52 20.45 -21.72
CA PRO A 326 2.79 21.01 -21.27
C PRO A 326 2.68 22.54 -21.20
N VAL A 327 2.94 23.09 -20.02
CA VAL A 327 3.04 24.54 -19.77
C VAL A 327 4.51 24.88 -19.51
N GLY A 328 4.99 26.06 -19.92
CA GLY A 328 6.32 26.56 -19.51
C GLY A 328 7.39 26.71 -20.58
N GLY A 329 7.11 26.39 -21.85
CA GLY A 329 7.99 26.73 -22.98
C GLY A 329 9.45 26.27 -22.81
N VAL A 330 10.41 27.15 -23.11
CA VAL A 330 11.86 26.86 -23.05
C VAL A 330 12.33 26.49 -21.63
N ASP A 331 11.80 27.15 -20.59
CA ASP A 331 12.19 26.89 -19.21
C ASP A 331 11.86 25.45 -18.78
N ARG A 332 10.73 24.93 -19.28
CA ARG A 332 10.37 23.52 -19.07
C ARG A 332 11.33 22.58 -19.80
N GLU A 333 11.65 22.85 -21.06
CA GLU A 333 12.57 21.99 -21.83
C GLU A 333 13.98 21.96 -21.21
N LEU A 334 14.46 23.10 -20.70
CA LEU A 334 15.70 23.17 -19.95
C LEU A 334 15.61 22.36 -18.64
N ALA A 335 14.49 22.45 -17.92
CA ALA A 335 14.29 21.63 -16.73
C ALA A 335 14.28 20.13 -17.04
N LEU A 336 13.61 19.70 -18.11
CA LEU A 336 13.63 18.30 -18.53
C LEU A 336 15.05 17.81 -18.86
N ALA A 337 15.84 18.62 -19.56
CA ALA A 337 17.21 18.27 -19.91
C ALA A 337 18.08 18.12 -18.65
N SER A 338 17.91 19.01 -17.66
CA SER A 338 18.65 18.98 -16.40
C SER A 338 18.41 17.73 -15.56
N LEU A 339 17.21 17.11 -15.64
CA LEU A 339 16.92 15.85 -14.91
C LEU A 339 17.83 14.68 -15.33
N ALA A 340 18.36 14.71 -16.54
CA ALA A 340 19.25 13.67 -17.06
C ALA A 340 20.74 13.94 -16.75
N VAL A 341 21.06 15.10 -16.18
CA VAL A 341 22.43 15.53 -15.90
C VAL A 341 22.72 15.36 -14.40
N PRO A 342 23.80 14.65 -14.00
CA PRO A 342 24.20 14.58 -12.61
C PRO A 342 24.56 15.98 -12.08
N VAL A 343 23.91 16.40 -10.99
CA VAL A 343 24.26 17.62 -10.26
C VAL A 343 25.40 17.30 -9.27
N ASP A 344 26.23 18.30 -8.95
CA ASP A 344 27.44 18.14 -8.13
C ASP A 344 27.16 17.64 -6.70
N SER A 345 25.95 17.85 -6.18
CA SER A 345 25.50 17.31 -4.88
C SER A 345 24.03 16.87 -4.90
N VAL A 346 23.71 15.86 -4.09
CA VAL A 346 22.33 15.34 -3.94
C VAL A 346 21.42 16.41 -3.33
N GLU A 347 21.92 17.22 -2.40
CA GLU A 347 21.16 18.30 -1.77
C GLU A 347 20.77 19.39 -2.77
N GLU A 348 21.64 19.69 -3.74
CA GLU A 348 21.34 20.65 -4.80
C GLU A 348 20.35 20.09 -5.81
N ASP A 349 20.50 18.83 -6.21
CA ASP A 349 19.54 18.12 -7.07
C ASP A 349 18.13 18.14 -6.44
N ILE A 350 18.01 17.77 -5.17
CA ILE A 350 16.73 17.82 -4.41
C ILE A 350 16.14 19.23 -4.43
N ARG A 351 16.95 20.26 -4.07
CA ARG A 351 16.48 21.64 -3.99
C ARG A 351 15.99 22.14 -5.35
N TRP A 352 16.72 21.81 -6.40
CA TRP A 352 16.40 22.20 -7.77
C TRP A 352 15.12 21.52 -8.27
N VAL A 353 14.98 20.20 -8.08
CA VAL A 353 13.74 19.49 -8.46
C VAL A 353 12.53 20.07 -7.72
N ARG A 354 12.67 20.36 -6.41
CA ARG A 354 11.61 20.97 -5.61
C ARG A 354 11.21 22.36 -6.11
N ASP A 355 12.16 23.21 -6.50
CA ASP A 355 11.84 24.54 -7.09
C ASP A 355 11.07 24.40 -8.41
N CYS A 356 11.51 23.48 -9.27
CA CYS A 356 10.82 23.23 -10.53
C CYS A 356 9.40 22.68 -10.34
N LEU A 357 9.20 21.78 -9.37
CA LEU A 357 7.86 21.29 -9.01
C LEU A 357 7.00 22.42 -8.40
N ALA A 358 7.56 23.25 -7.51
CA ALA A 358 6.86 24.38 -6.89
C ALA A 358 6.35 25.39 -7.91
N ARG A 359 7.15 25.64 -8.94
CA ARG A 359 6.87 26.58 -10.03
C ARG A 359 6.00 25.96 -11.13
N GLY A 360 5.68 24.67 -11.05
CA GLY A 360 4.94 23.94 -12.08
C GLY A 360 5.71 23.76 -13.39
N LEU A 361 7.04 23.91 -13.38
CA LEU A 361 7.90 23.65 -14.53
C LEU A 361 8.04 22.14 -14.80
N LEU A 362 8.02 21.35 -13.73
CA LEU A 362 8.04 19.89 -13.78
C LEU A 362 6.79 19.32 -13.08
N THR A 363 6.42 18.11 -13.48
CA THR A 363 5.46 17.25 -12.79
C THR A 363 6.15 16.00 -12.24
N GLY A 364 5.46 15.24 -11.40
CA GLY A 364 5.97 13.91 -10.99
C GLY A 364 6.16 12.94 -12.15
N GLU A 365 5.37 13.07 -13.22
CA GLU A 365 5.53 12.25 -14.43
C GLU A 365 6.84 12.57 -15.16
N ASP A 366 7.19 13.86 -15.23
CA ASP A 366 8.43 14.31 -15.86
C ASP A 366 9.66 13.73 -15.12
N VAL A 367 9.64 13.74 -13.78
CA VAL A 367 10.71 13.13 -12.97
C VAL A 367 10.89 11.65 -13.32
N ILE A 368 9.80 10.89 -13.42
CA ILE A 368 9.87 9.45 -13.72
C ILE A 368 10.41 9.17 -15.11
N ARG A 369 10.06 9.99 -16.10
CA ARG A 369 10.49 9.79 -17.49
C ARG A 369 11.93 10.22 -17.74
N HIS A 370 12.36 11.30 -17.09
CA HIS A 370 13.57 12.01 -17.47
C HIS A 370 14.70 11.94 -16.44
N LYS A 371 14.42 11.62 -15.17
CA LYS A 371 15.47 11.52 -14.15
C LYS A 371 16.38 10.32 -14.39
N ALA A 372 17.68 10.59 -14.40
CA ALA A 372 18.73 9.59 -14.50
C ALA A 372 19.63 9.62 -13.25
N PRO A 373 20.12 8.46 -12.76
CA PRO A 373 19.73 7.10 -13.11
C PRO A 373 18.30 6.73 -12.72
N ALA A 374 17.75 5.71 -13.38
CA ALA A 374 16.38 5.22 -13.19
C ALA A 374 16.05 4.87 -11.73
N CYS A 375 17.04 4.42 -10.95
CA CYS A 375 16.83 4.12 -9.53
C CYS A 375 16.51 5.37 -8.70
N TRP A 376 17.05 6.53 -9.08
CA TRP A 376 16.75 7.81 -8.44
C TRP A 376 15.38 8.34 -8.83
N ALA A 377 14.91 8.07 -10.06
CA ALA A 377 13.56 8.40 -10.46
C ALA A 377 12.51 7.69 -9.56
N LEU A 378 12.75 6.42 -9.24
CA LEU A 378 11.86 5.59 -8.40
C LEU A 378 11.95 5.88 -6.90
N ASP A 379 12.99 6.61 -6.48
CA ASP A 379 13.21 7.01 -5.10
C ASP A 379 12.73 8.44 -4.83
N GLU A 380 11.49 8.55 -4.34
CA GLU A 380 10.89 9.83 -3.97
C GLU A 380 11.72 10.62 -2.95
N ASP A 381 12.40 9.94 -2.03
CA ASP A 381 13.23 10.62 -1.04
C ASP A 381 14.48 11.23 -1.69
N HIS A 382 14.94 10.67 -2.81
CA HIS A 382 16.09 11.18 -3.54
C HIS A 382 15.79 12.50 -4.24
N TRP A 383 14.55 12.79 -4.64
CA TRP A 383 14.20 14.05 -5.33
C TRP A 383 13.24 14.96 -4.55
N LEU A 384 12.70 14.51 -3.41
CA LEU A 384 11.91 15.33 -2.48
C LEU A 384 12.55 15.51 -1.11
N GLY A 385 13.68 14.86 -0.84
CA GLY A 385 14.33 14.76 0.46
C GLY A 385 14.60 16.07 1.20
N ASP A 386 15.22 15.97 2.36
CA ASP A 386 15.15 17.04 3.33
C ASP A 386 16.28 18.07 3.18
N VAL A 387 15.93 19.27 2.70
CA VAL A 387 16.67 20.49 3.00
C VAL A 387 15.69 21.47 3.67
N HIS A 388 15.57 21.32 4.99
CA HIS A 388 14.91 22.20 5.98
C HIS A 388 13.36 22.14 6.11
N HIS A 389 12.73 21.00 5.78
CA HIS A 389 11.29 20.71 5.86
C HIS A 389 10.37 21.54 4.93
N PRO A 390 9.37 20.94 4.25
CA PRO A 390 8.60 19.84 4.82
C PRO A 390 8.60 18.54 3.98
N ASP A 391 7.96 17.51 4.54
CA ASP A 391 7.98 16.08 4.22
C ASP A 391 7.31 15.81 2.84
N ARG A 392 7.53 14.65 2.21
CA ARG A 392 6.85 14.23 0.96
C ARG A 392 5.32 14.30 1.05
N HIS A 393 4.79 14.35 2.27
CA HIS A 393 3.38 14.58 2.56
C HIS A 393 2.85 15.95 2.09
N ASP A 394 3.72 16.96 2.01
CA ASP A 394 3.40 18.28 1.47
C ASP A 394 3.48 18.32 -0.07
N TRP A 395 4.04 17.27 -0.67
CA TRP A 395 4.21 17.07 -2.11
C TRP A 395 3.38 15.89 -2.63
N ALA A 396 2.20 15.69 -2.05
CA ALA A 396 1.36 14.53 -2.34
C ALA A 396 0.98 14.41 -3.83
N GLU A 397 0.70 15.52 -4.51
CA GLU A 397 0.31 15.51 -5.92
C GLU A 397 1.44 15.05 -6.86
N PRO A 398 2.66 15.63 -6.80
CA PRO A 398 3.81 15.09 -7.54
C PRO A 398 4.10 13.61 -7.25
N VAL A 399 4.01 13.18 -6.00
CA VAL A 399 4.21 11.76 -5.62
C VAL A 399 3.17 10.86 -6.28
N LEU A 400 1.89 11.25 -6.25
CA LEU A 400 0.82 10.48 -6.87
C LEU A 400 0.98 10.40 -8.40
N ALA A 401 1.39 11.49 -9.04
CA ALA A 401 1.64 11.54 -10.48
C ALA A 401 2.85 10.66 -10.88
N ALA A 402 3.96 10.77 -10.14
CA ALA A 402 5.13 9.93 -10.33
C ALA A 402 4.80 8.43 -10.22
N ARG A 403 4.07 8.04 -9.16
CA ARG A 403 3.67 6.64 -8.99
C ARG A 403 2.79 6.13 -10.13
N ALA A 404 1.82 6.93 -10.56
CA ALA A 404 0.93 6.58 -11.67
C ALA A 404 1.71 6.41 -13.00
N GLU A 405 2.67 7.29 -13.28
CA GLU A 405 3.49 7.19 -14.50
C GLU A 405 4.42 5.97 -14.46
N ALA A 406 5.08 5.70 -13.33
CA ALA A 406 5.90 4.50 -13.20
C ALA A 406 5.08 3.22 -13.37
N ASP A 407 3.90 3.15 -12.76
CA ASP A 407 2.96 2.04 -12.95
C ASP A 407 2.56 1.86 -14.41
N ARG A 408 2.30 2.95 -15.12
CA ARG A 408 1.97 2.94 -16.55
C ARG A 408 3.12 2.42 -17.40
N LEU A 409 4.35 2.85 -17.13
CA LEU A 409 5.55 2.39 -17.85
C LEU A 409 5.78 0.89 -17.61
N PHE A 410 5.77 0.43 -16.35
CA PHE A 410 5.90 -1.01 -16.05
C PHE A 410 4.79 -1.83 -16.69
N ALA A 411 3.55 -1.34 -16.63
CA ALA A 411 2.38 -1.99 -17.23
C ALA A 411 2.54 -2.23 -18.73
N VAL A 412 3.01 -1.22 -19.46
CA VAL A 412 3.13 -1.26 -20.92
C VAL A 412 4.33 -2.09 -21.34
N SER A 413 5.47 -1.96 -20.65
CA SER A 413 6.72 -2.60 -21.08
C SER A 413 6.83 -4.06 -20.64
N ILE A 414 6.56 -4.36 -19.37
CA ILE A 414 6.85 -5.69 -18.78
C ILE A 414 5.60 -6.39 -18.21
N GLY A 415 4.48 -5.67 -18.10
CA GLY A 415 3.22 -6.21 -17.65
C GLY A 415 3.33 -6.90 -16.29
N ALA A 416 2.94 -8.18 -16.26
CA ALA A 416 2.92 -9.01 -15.06
C ALA A 416 3.88 -10.22 -15.15
N ASP A 417 4.85 -10.18 -16.07
CA ASP A 417 5.85 -11.23 -16.28
C ASP A 417 6.95 -11.20 -15.20
N PRO A 418 6.99 -12.17 -14.26
CA PRO A 418 7.97 -12.16 -13.19
C PRO A 418 9.43 -12.19 -13.68
N ASP A 419 9.71 -12.80 -14.83
CA ASP A 419 11.07 -12.86 -15.38
C ASP A 419 11.53 -11.49 -15.90
N ALA A 420 10.66 -10.75 -16.58
CA ALA A 420 10.95 -9.38 -16.98
C ALA A 420 11.17 -8.47 -15.76
N TRP A 421 10.33 -8.60 -14.73
CA TRP A 421 10.51 -7.86 -13.46
C TRP A 421 11.85 -8.20 -12.79
N TRP A 422 12.26 -9.47 -12.78
CA TRP A 422 13.56 -9.88 -12.25
C TRP A 422 14.72 -9.28 -13.04
N ARG A 423 14.63 -9.28 -14.38
CA ARG A 423 15.65 -8.62 -15.23
C ARG A 423 15.77 -7.13 -14.94
N VAL A 424 14.65 -6.43 -14.72
CA VAL A 424 14.67 -5.03 -14.27
C VAL A 424 15.36 -4.92 -12.91
N ALA A 425 14.98 -5.75 -11.94
CA ALA A 425 15.52 -5.71 -10.59
C ALA A 425 17.05 -5.86 -10.52
N VAL A 426 17.62 -6.80 -11.29
CA VAL A 426 19.07 -7.03 -11.29
C VAL A 426 19.85 -6.00 -12.12
N THR A 427 19.20 -5.35 -13.09
CA THR A 427 19.84 -4.33 -13.95
C THR A 427 19.77 -2.94 -13.33
N LEU A 428 18.70 -2.64 -12.60
CA LEU A 428 18.41 -1.32 -12.04
C LEU A 428 19.55 -0.71 -11.19
N PRO A 429 20.26 -1.45 -10.32
CA PRO A 429 21.31 -0.88 -9.50
C PRO A 429 22.36 -0.14 -10.32
N ASP A 430 22.82 -0.72 -11.44
CA ASP A 430 23.95 -0.23 -12.23
C ASP A 430 23.52 0.49 -13.53
N PHE A 431 22.22 0.70 -13.73
CA PHE A 431 21.71 1.34 -14.94
C PHE A 431 21.76 2.87 -14.83
N ALA A 432 22.61 3.50 -15.64
CA ALA A 432 22.83 4.94 -15.63
C ALA A 432 21.75 5.78 -16.34
N GLY A 433 20.92 5.17 -17.21
CA GLY A 433 19.90 5.89 -17.97
C GLY A 433 18.58 6.06 -17.22
N THR A 434 17.57 6.58 -17.91
CA THR A 434 16.21 6.79 -17.35
C THR A 434 15.37 5.52 -17.32
N LEU A 435 14.26 5.52 -16.57
CA LEU A 435 13.38 4.35 -16.45
C LEU A 435 12.85 3.83 -17.81
N PRO A 436 12.37 4.68 -18.75
CA PRO A 436 12.01 4.23 -20.09
C PRO A 436 13.13 3.48 -20.82
N HIS A 437 14.37 3.97 -20.75
CA HIS A 437 15.52 3.31 -21.40
C HIS A 437 15.84 1.95 -20.75
N LEU A 438 15.71 1.84 -19.43
CA LEU A 438 15.88 0.57 -18.72
C LEU A 438 14.86 -0.46 -19.21
N LEU A 439 13.59 -0.05 -19.31
CA LEU A 439 12.50 -0.93 -19.71
C LEU A 439 12.67 -1.38 -21.17
N LEU A 440 13.00 -0.47 -22.09
CA LEU A 440 13.33 -0.81 -23.48
C LEU A 440 14.46 -1.84 -23.56
N ARG A 441 15.56 -1.62 -22.82
CA ARG A 441 16.69 -2.55 -22.77
C ARG A 441 16.28 -3.95 -22.32
N VAL A 442 15.41 -4.05 -21.32
CA VAL A 442 14.95 -5.34 -20.76
C VAL A 442 13.96 -6.05 -21.69
N THR A 443 13.15 -5.32 -22.44
CA THR A 443 12.15 -5.90 -23.36
C THR A 443 12.73 -6.29 -24.71
N GLU A 444 13.70 -5.53 -25.24
CA GLU A 444 14.27 -5.75 -26.57
C GLU A 444 15.53 -6.63 -26.57
N GLY A 445 15.97 -7.13 -25.40
CA GLY A 445 17.12 -8.06 -25.31
C GLY A 445 18.50 -7.42 -25.52
N GLY A 446 18.58 -6.09 -25.60
CA GLY A 446 19.80 -5.28 -25.45
C GLY A 446 20.97 -5.57 -26.39
N SER A 447 21.04 -4.86 -27.51
CA SER A 447 22.31 -4.37 -28.05
C SER A 447 22.19 -2.89 -28.39
N VAL A 448 22.50 -2.03 -27.40
CA VAL A 448 23.02 -0.69 -27.70
C VAL A 448 24.38 -0.62 -27.02
N SER A 449 25.41 -0.92 -27.82
CA SER A 449 26.81 -0.77 -27.49
C SER A 449 27.14 0.72 -27.32
N GLY A 450 27.05 1.22 -26.10
CA GLY A 450 27.63 2.51 -25.70
C GLY A 450 29.09 2.34 -25.29
N ARG A 451 29.95 1.96 -26.23
CA ARG A 451 31.41 2.15 -26.15
C ARG A 451 31.94 2.43 -27.55
N SER A 452 32.21 3.69 -27.81
CA SER A 452 33.30 4.14 -28.66
C SER A 452 33.97 5.29 -27.93
#